data_AF-A0A4Z1C0D3-F1
#
_entry.id   AF-A0A4Z1C0D3-F1
#
_cell.length_a   1.000
_cell.length_b   1.000
_cell.length_c   1.000
_cell.angle_alpha   90.00
_cell.angle_beta   90.00
_cell.angle_gamma   90.00
#
_symmetry.space_group_name_H-M   'P 1'
#
loop_
_entity.id
_entity.type
_entity.pdbx_description
1 polymer ?
#
loop_
_entity_poly.entity_id
_entity_poly.type
_entity_poly.pdbx_seq_one_letter_code
_entity_poly.pdbx_strand_id
1 'polypeptide(L)'
;TREIGPEGFGAKNRDWNAKELLVDWRSSWAEHVNQTLERCNVHERVDHRTLEAQREEALALASVAERNGDERVRVAEMARAVELDRPPLPDVGARGWSMMRRGIATPASDRWQEVREIGLQVREVAREFRTQARDWLERTLDKVQERTAALGLTRAPETALERLQAARASRGAVDTPQTALERLQAARAGRGEDRGAEVERNVESAGHALSQQDRERERVLEQERVLERQRAAEREGPSHER
;
A
#
# COMPACT_ATOMS: atom_id res chain seq x y z
N THR A 1 20.57 20.74 -8.71
CA THR A 1 20.02 20.75 -10.08
C THR A 1 20.25 22.12 -10.70
N ARG A 2 20.10 22.28 -12.01
CA ARG A 2 20.29 23.54 -12.73
C ARG A 2 19.09 23.72 -13.66
N GLU A 3 18.62 24.96 -13.79
CA GLU A 3 17.62 25.32 -14.79
C GLU A 3 18.25 25.40 -16.17
N ILE A 4 17.46 25.21 -17.22
CA ILE A 4 17.89 25.40 -18.61
C ILE A 4 17.34 26.74 -19.07
N GLY A 5 18.23 27.66 -19.43
CA GLY A 5 17.91 28.94 -20.06
C GLY A 5 18.37 28.99 -21.52
N PRO A 6 18.22 30.14 -22.19
CA PRO A 6 18.63 30.35 -23.59
C PRO A 6 20.12 30.05 -23.84
N GLU A 7 20.96 30.32 -22.84
CA GLU A 7 22.42 30.10 -22.89
C GLU A 7 22.84 28.69 -22.41
N GLY A 8 21.87 27.79 -22.19
CA GLY A 8 22.10 26.45 -21.65
C GLY A 8 21.86 26.34 -20.13
N PHE A 9 22.58 25.46 -19.45
CA PHE A 9 22.39 25.23 -18.02
C PHE A 9 22.82 26.45 -17.18
N GLY A 10 21.88 27.00 -16.43
CA GLY A 10 22.12 28.10 -15.51
C GLY A 10 22.89 27.70 -14.26
N ALA A 11 22.86 28.59 -13.26
CA ALA A 11 23.47 28.35 -11.95
C ALA A 11 22.78 27.18 -11.21
N LYS A 12 23.43 26.72 -10.13
CA LYS A 12 22.88 25.66 -9.28
C LYS A 12 21.65 26.18 -8.54
N ASN A 13 20.45 25.70 -8.93
CA ASN A 13 19.21 25.96 -8.20
C ASN A 13 19.20 25.12 -6.91
N ARG A 14 18.94 25.78 -5.77
CA ARG A 14 18.80 25.16 -4.45
C ARG A 14 17.37 25.13 -3.93
N ASP A 15 16.49 25.92 -4.51
CA ASP A 15 15.08 26.08 -4.12
C ASP A 15 14.33 24.75 -4.23
N TRP A 16 14.74 23.89 -5.16
CA TRP A 16 14.17 22.54 -5.30
C TRP A 16 14.45 21.60 -4.11
N ASN A 17 15.33 21.98 -3.19
CA ASN A 17 15.60 21.23 -1.97
C ASN A 17 14.79 21.74 -0.76
N ALA A 18 13.90 22.72 -0.95
CA ALA A 18 13.02 23.20 0.11
C ALA A 18 12.14 22.06 0.64
N LYS A 19 11.95 22.02 1.96
CA LYS A 19 11.19 20.93 2.61
C LYS A 19 9.71 21.00 2.25
N GLU A 20 9.18 22.20 2.16
CA GLU A 20 7.80 22.51 1.81
C GLU A 20 7.49 21.98 0.40
N LEU A 21 8.38 22.26 -0.55
CA LEU A 21 8.26 21.76 -1.92
C LEU A 21 8.32 20.23 -2.00
N LEU A 22 9.15 19.59 -1.17
CA LEU A 22 9.21 18.14 -1.08
C LEU A 22 7.88 17.54 -0.55
N VAL A 23 7.25 18.19 0.43
CA VAL A 23 5.95 17.77 0.97
C VAL A 23 4.87 17.91 -0.11
N ASP A 24 4.82 19.03 -0.81
CA ASP A 24 3.86 19.27 -1.89
C ASP A 24 4.00 18.23 -3.00
N TRP A 25 5.23 17.93 -3.42
CA TRP A 25 5.49 16.90 -4.42
C TRP A 25 5.09 15.51 -3.97
N ARG A 26 5.37 15.12 -2.72
CA ARG A 26 4.96 13.83 -2.19
C ARG A 26 3.44 13.70 -2.10
N SER A 27 2.76 14.77 -1.70
CA SER A 27 1.30 14.84 -1.66
C SER A 27 0.70 14.70 -3.06
N SER A 28 1.17 15.52 -4.01
CA SER A 28 0.71 15.48 -5.40
C SER A 28 0.99 14.13 -6.07
N TRP A 29 2.14 13.52 -5.80
CA TRP A 29 2.46 12.19 -6.29
C TRP A 29 1.52 11.13 -5.71
N ALA A 30 1.28 11.13 -4.40
CA ALA A 30 0.36 10.19 -3.76
C ALA A 30 -1.07 10.35 -4.32
N GLU A 31 -1.53 11.58 -4.54
CA GLU A 31 -2.82 11.85 -5.18
C GLU A 31 -2.89 11.24 -6.58
N HIS A 32 -1.90 11.51 -7.43
CA HIS A 32 -1.86 11.01 -8.81
C HIS A 32 -1.80 9.47 -8.86
N VAL A 33 -1.00 8.85 -8.00
CA VAL A 33 -0.91 7.39 -7.90
C VAL A 33 -2.26 6.81 -7.46
N ASN A 34 -2.89 7.37 -6.43
CA ASN A 34 -4.19 6.88 -5.95
C ASN A 34 -5.30 7.01 -7.00
N GLN A 35 -5.32 8.12 -7.76
CA GLN A 35 -6.26 8.27 -8.88
C GLN A 35 -6.03 7.20 -9.95
N THR A 36 -4.77 6.81 -10.19
CA THR A 36 -4.42 5.76 -11.14
C THR A 36 -4.80 4.37 -10.62
N LEU A 37 -4.53 4.09 -9.34
CA LEU A 37 -4.94 2.84 -8.67
C LEU A 37 -6.45 2.65 -8.75
N GLU A 38 -7.22 3.70 -8.45
CA GLU A 38 -8.68 3.68 -8.54
C GLU A 38 -9.17 3.43 -9.98
N ARG A 39 -8.57 4.07 -10.99
CA ARG A 39 -8.88 3.81 -12.41
C ARG A 39 -8.57 2.37 -12.83
N CYS A 40 -7.60 1.74 -12.17
CA CYS A 40 -7.22 0.34 -12.36
C CYS A 40 -7.99 -0.63 -11.44
N ASN A 41 -8.98 -0.14 -10.68
CA ASN A 41 -9.76 -0.93 -9.73
C ASN A 41 -8.90 -1.65 -8.66
N VAL A 42 -7.79 -1.00 -8.26
CA VAL A 42 -6.93 -1.42 -7.16
C VAL A 42 -7.38 -0.67 -5.91
N HIS A 43 -7.67 -1.40 -4.83
CA HIS A 43 -8.27 -0.84 -3.61
C HIS A 43 -7.24 -0.25 -2.64
N GLU A 44 -5.98 -0.64 -2.77
CA GLU A 44 -4.86 -0.11 -2.01
C GLU A 44 -4.66 1.38 -2.30
N ARG A 45 -4.20 2.11 -1.28
CA ARG A 45 -3.88 3.54 -1.38
C ARG A 45 -2.51 3.80 -0.79
N VAL A 46 -1.85 4.80 -1.35
CA VAL A 46 -0.58 5.33 -0.90
C VAL A 46 -0.82 6.63 -0.14
N ASP A 47 -0.20 6.78 1.02
CA ASP A 47 -0.22 7.98 1.82
C ASP A 47 1.22 8.47 2.04
N HIS A 48 1.43 9.78 1.87
CA HIS A 48 2.74 10.40 1.97
C HIS A 48 3.13 10.77 3.40
N ARG A 49 2.16 10.77 4.32
CA ARG A 49 2.35 11.13 5.73
C ARG A 49 2.98 9.97 6.48
N THR A 50 3.57 10.27 7.62
CA THR A 50 4.14 9.26 8.51
C THR A 50 3.05 8.28 8.99
N LEU A 51 3.46 7.06 9.34
CA LEU A 51 2.54 6.08 9.93
C LEU A 51 1.90 6.62 11.23
N GLU A 52 2.67 7.37 12.02
CA GLU A 52 2.20 8.04 13.23
C GLU A 52 1.07 9.04 12.94
N ALA A 53 1.25 9.95 11.97
CA ALA A 53 0.22 10.93 11.62
C ALA A 53 -1.05 10.27 11.09
N GLN A 54 -0.92 9.18 10.32
CA GLN A 54 -2.06 8.40 9.86
C GLN A 54 -2.76 7.68 11.01
N ARG A 55 -2.00 7.19 12.00
CA ARG A 55 -2.55 6.51 13.18
C ARG A 55 -3.32 7.48 14.08
N GLU A 56 -2.80 8.68 14.28
CA GLU A 56 -3.49 9.74 15.02
C GLU A 56 -4.83 10.10 14.37
N GLU A 57 -4.86 10.23 13.04
CA GLU A 57 -6.10 10.46 12.29
C GLU A 57 -7.09 9.30 12.46
N ALA A 58 -6.63 8.04 12.33
CA ALA A 58 -7.48 6.87 12.52
C ALA A 58 -8.09 6.82 13.92
N LEU A 59 -7.31 7.14 14.97
CA LEU A 59 -7.82 7.23 16.34
C LEU A 59 -8.84 8.36 16.52
N ALA A 60 -8.60 9.53 15.88
CA ALA A 60 -9.54 10.64 15.91
C ALA A 60 -10.87 10.28 15.24
N LEU A 61 -10.82 9.61 14.08
CA LEU A 61 -12.01 9.12 13.37
C LEU A 61 -12.75 8.06 14.18
N ALA A 62 -12.05 7.14 14.84
CA ALA A 62 -12.66 6.18 15.76
C ALA A 62 -13.41 6.87 16.90
N SER A 63 -12.83 7.92 17.50
CA SER A 63 -13.48 8.71 18.55
C SER A 63 -14.71 9.49 18.05
N VAL A 64 -14.68 9.99 16.81
CA VAL A 64 -15.86 10.60 16.18
C VAL A 64 -16.96 9.55 15.97
N ALA A 65 -16.62 8.38 15.45
CA ALA A 65 -17.57 7.29 15.22
C ALA A 65 -18.20 6.79 16.52
N GLU A 66 -17.43 6.70 17.60
CA GLU A 66 -17.93 6.37 18.94
C GLU A 66 -18.98 7.37 19.43
N ARG A 67 -18.72 8.67 19.26
CA ARG A 67 -19.69 9.73 19.62
C ARG A 67 -20.96 9.69 18.78
N ASN A 68 -20.87 9.24 17.54
CA ASN A 68 -22.00 9.10 16.63
C ASN A 68 -22.76 7.76 16.83
N GLY A 69 -22.21 6.81 17.59
CA GLY A 69 -22.75 5.46 17.75
C GLY A 69 -22.49 4.52 16.56
N ASP A 70 -21.60 4.92 15.64
CA ASP A 70 -21.24 4.15 14.45
C ASP A 70 -20.16 3.10 14.77
N GLU A 71 -20.54 2.06 15.52
CA GLU A 71 -19.59 1.08 16.04
C GLU A 71 -18.81 0.34 14.94
N ARG A 72 -19.43 0.13 13.77
CA ARG A 72 -18.75 -0.48 12.61
C ARG A 72 -17.58 0.37 12.11
N VAL A 73 -17.77 1.69 12.06
CA VAL A 73 -16.73 2.63 11.62
C VAL A 73 -15.66 2.74 12.71
N ARG A 74 -16.06 2.85 13.97
CA ARG A 74 -15.14 2.86 15.12
C ARG A 74 -14.19 1.68 15.09
N VAL A 75 -14.72 0.45 14.95
CA VAL A 75 -13.93 -0.78 14.87
C VAL A 75 -12.99 -0.78 13.66
N ALA A 76 -13.47 -0.36 12.50
CA ALA A 76 -12.65 -0.31 11.28
C ALA A 76 -11.46 0.65 11.43
N GLU A 77 -11.69 1.83 12.02
CA GLU A 77 -10.65 2.82 12.26
C GLU A 77 -9.70 2.42 13.39
N MET A 78 -10.20 1.75 14.44
CA MET A 78 -9.34 1.13 15.46
C MET A 78 -8.44 0.05 14.86
N ALA A 79 -8.96 -0.81 13.99
CA ALA A 79 -8.16 -1.83 13.30
C ALA A 79 -7.08 -1.15 12.45
N ARG A 80 -7.43 -0.08 11.72
CA ARG A 80 -6.47 0.73 10.95
C ARG A 80 -5.38 1.33 11.85
N ALA A 81 -5.73 1.87 13.02
CA ALA A 81 -4.76 2.41 13.95
C ALA A 81 -3.78 1.33 14.46
N VAL A 82 -4.25 0.10 14.68
CA VAL A 82 -3.39 -1.05 15.02
C VAL A 82 -2.46 -1.40 13.86
N GLU A 83 -2.96 -1.45 12.61
CA GLU A 83 -2.11 -1.74 11.42
C GLU A 83 -0.97 -0.73 11.24
N LEU A 84 -1.22 0.52 11.63
CA LEU A 84 -0.28 1.63 11.51
C LEU A 84 0.72 1.69 12.67
N ASP A 85 0.48 0.97 13.77
CA ASP A 85 1.36 0.92 14.94
C ASP A 85 2.56 -0.02 14.71
N ARG A 86 3.40 0.36 13.74
CA ARG A 86 4.57 -0.41 13.33
C ARG A 86 5.71 0.50 12.87
N PRO A 87 6.97 0.04 12.98
CA PRO A 87 8.10 0.78 12.44
C PRO A 87 7.99 0.92 10.91
N PRO A 88 8.39 2.08 10.34
CA PRO A 88 8.51 2.23 8.89
C PRO A 88 9.64 1.35 8.35
N LEU A 89 9.49 0.86 7.12
CA LEU A 89 10.55 0.10 6.46
C LEU A 89 11.84 0.94 6.38
N PRO A 90 13.00 0.37 6.74
CA PRO A 90 14.26 1.10 6.66
C PRO A 90 14.61 1.37 5.19
N ASP A 91 15.25 2.52 4.95
CA ASP A 91 15.77 2.83 3.61
C ASP A 91 16.93 1.90 3.27
N VAL A 92 16.75 1.17 2.17
CA VAL A 92 17.80 0.36 1.56
C VAL A 92 18.24 1.13 0.33
N GLY A 93 19.41 1.77 0.39
CA GLY A 93 19.95 2.48 -0.76
C GLY A 93 20.13 1.55 -1.98
N ALA A 94 20.28 2.11 -3.18
CA ALA A 94 20.34 1.34 -4.44
C ALA A 94 21.37 0.19 -4.43
N ARG A 95 22.53 0.39 -3.78
CA ARG A 95 23.55 -0.66 -3.61
C ARG A 95 23.07 -1.80 -2.72
N GLY A 96 22.35 -1.50 -1.64
CA GLY A 96 21.77 -2.50 -0.75
C GLY A 96 20.76 -3.37 -1.50
N TRP A 97 19.88 -2.75 -2.29
CA TRP A 97 18.94 -3.49 -3.14
C TRP A 97 19.62 -4.38 -4.17
N SER A 98 20.70 -3.91 -4.80
CA SER A 98 21.50 -4.70 -5.74
C SER A 98 22.11 -5.94 -5.06
N MET A 99 22.67 -5.78 -3.86
CA MET A 99 23.21 -6.90 -3.08
C MET A 99 22.12 -7.90 -2.68
N MET A 100 20.96 -7.42 -2.23
CA MET A 100 19.82 -8.26 -1.84
C MET A 100 19.29 -9.10 -3.01
N ARG A 101 19.12 -8.51 -4.20
CA ARG A 101 18.69 -9.25 -5.41
C ARG A 101 19.65 -10.36 -5.81
N ARG A 102 20.93 -10.22 -5.45
CA ARG A 102 21.97 -11.22 -5.71
C ARG A 102 22.07 -12.29 -4.62
N GLY A 103 21.23 -12.23 -3.60
CA GLY A 103 21.24 -13.17 -2.47
C GLY A 103 22.40 -12.96 -1.49
N ILE A 104 23.04 -11.78 -1.51
CA ILE A 104 24.11 -11.44 -0.55
C ILE A 104 23.45 -10.95 0.74
N ALA A 105 23.58 -11.71 1.82
CA ALA A 105 23.14 -11.29 3.14
C ALA A 105 23.93 -10.06 3.60
N THR A 106 23.21 -9.02 4.03
CA THR A 106 23.79 -7.79 4.54
C THR A 106 23.02 -7.36 5.80
N PRO A 107 23.65 -6.69 6.77
CA PRO A 107 22.93 -6.18 7.95
C PRO A 107 21.73 -5.28 7.60
N ALA A 108 21.78 -4.60 6.45
CA ALA A 108 20.67 -3.80 5.94
C ALA A 108 19.50 -4.68 5.43
N SER A 109 19.81 -5.80 4.78
CA SER A 109 18.83 -6.81 4.37
C SER A 109 18.13 -7.42 5.58
N ASP A 110 18.90 -7.80 6.61
CA ASP A 110 18.37 -8.45 7.80
C ASP A 110 17.40 -7.52 8.54
N ARG A 111 17.81 -6.27 8.79
CA ARG A 111 16.92 -5.26 9.40
C ARG A 111 15.68 -4.96 8.56
N TRP A 112 15.80 -4.91 7.24
CA TRP A 112 14.65 -4.70 6.37
C TRP A 112 13.68 -5.88 6.44
N GLN A 113 14.19 -7.11 6.46
CA GLN A 113 13.38 -8.33 6.61
C GLN A 113 12.69 -8.39 7.98
N GLU A 114 13.41 -8.09 9.07
CA GLU A 114 12.87 -8.02 10.43
C GLU A 114 11.71 -7.03 10.50
N VAL A 115 11.91 -5.79 10.03
CA VAL A 115 10.87 -4.74 10.05
C VAL A 115 9.69 -5.12 9.15
N ARG A 116 9.94 -5.76 8.01
CA ARG A 116 8.89 -6.28 7.14
C ARG A 116 8.06 -7.37 7.84
N GLU A 117 8.72 -8.30 8.54
CA GLU A 117 8.06 -9.38 9.27
C GLU A 117 7.18 -8.82 10.39
N ILE A 118 7.69 -7.85 11.17
CA ILE A 118 6.90 -7.10 12.15
C ILE A 118 5.66 -6.50 11.49
N GLY A 119 5.83 -5.87 10.31
CA GLY A 119 4.71 -5.31 9.58
C GLY A 119 3.66 -6.34 9.13
N LEU A 120 4.07 -7.56 8.76
CA LEU A 120 3.15 -8.64 8.43
C LEU A 120 2.38 -9.12 9.66
N GLN A 121 3.08 -9.30 10.78
CA GLN A 121 2.48 -9.71 12.05
C GLN A 121 1.46 -8.68 12.56
N VAL A 122 1.80 -7.39 12.50
CA VAL A 122 0.88 -6.32 12.91
C VAL A 122 -0.38 -6.27 12.03
N ARG A 123 -0.24 -6.49 10.72
CA ARG A 123 -1.40 -6.60 9.80
C ARG A 123 -2.27 -7.80 10.12
N GLU A 124 -1.66 -8.92 10.50
CA GLU A 124 -2.38 -10.12 10.91
C GLU A 124 -3.19 -9.88 12.18
N VAL A 125 -2.56 -9.29 13.21
CA VAL A 125 -3.24 -8.91 14.46
C VAL A 125 -4.43 -7.98 14.19
N ALA A 126 -4.27 -7.00 13.33
CA ALA A 126 -5.37 -6.09 13.00
C ALA A 126 -6.49 -6.76 12.20
N ARG A 127 -6.17 -7.71 11.32
CA ARG A 127 -7.15 -8.53 10.59
C ARG A 127 -7.95 -9.40 11.54
N GLU A 128 -7.28 -10.05 12.49
CA GLU A 128 -7.92 -10.82 13.55
C GLU A 128 -8.81 -9.93 14.42
N PHE A 129 -8.32 -8.79 14.86
CA PHE A 129 -9.10 -7.81 15.62
C PHE A 129 -10.37 -7.39 14.86
N ARG A 130 -10.25 -7.04 13.58
CA ARG A 130 -11.39 -6.67 12.72
C ARG A 130 -12.42 -7.80 12.63
N THR A 131 -11.94 -9.04 12.51
CA THR A 131 -12.80 -10.24 12.40
C THR A 131 -13.53 -10.49 13.71
N GLN A 132 -12.80 -10.52 14.83
CA GLN A 132 -13.37 -10.72 16.16
C GLN A 132 -14.39 -9.64 16.52
N ALA A 133 -14.09 -8.39 16.19
CA ALA A 133 -14.99 -7.26 16.43
C ALA A 133 -16.25 -7.32 15.57
N ARG A 134 -16.15 -7.67 14.28
CA ARG A 134 -17.32 -7.92 13.42
C ARG A 134 -18.20 -9.03 14.00
N ASP A 135 -17.60 -10.16 14.36
CA ASP A 135 -18.36 -11.31 14.87
C ASP A 135 -19.01 -10.97 16.23
N TRP A 136 -18.39 -10.13 17.05
CA TRP A 136 -19.00 -9.60 18.27
C TRP A 136 -20.17 -8.65 17.96
N LEU A 137 -20.05 -7.79 16.96
CA LEU A 137 -21.13 -6.91 16.51
C LEU A 137 -22.34 -7.68 15.98
N GLU A 138 -22.12 -8.71 15.17
CA GLU A 138 -23.19 -9.57 14.68
C GLU A 138 -23.90 -10.28 15.85
N ARG A 139 -23.14 -10.89 16.76
CA ARG A 139 -23.69 -11.55 17.95
C ARG A 139 -24.45 -10.60 18.89
N THR A 140 -24.04 -9.34 18.98
CA THR A 140 -24.74 -8.35 19.82
C THR A 140 -26.02 -7.87 19.16
N LEU A 141 -26.01 -7.67 17.83
CA LEU A 141 -27.22 -7.37 17.05
C LEU A 141 -28.24 -8.49 17.14
N ASP A 142 -27.83 -9.75 16.97
CA ASP A 142 -28.72 -10.91 17.09
C ASP A 142 -29.40 -10.96 18.46
N LYS A 143 -28.65 -10.75 19.54
CA LYS A 143 -29.20 -10.71 20.91
C LYS A 143 -30.17 -9.55 21.13
N VAL A 144 -29.92 -8.39 20.52
CA VAL A 144 -30.85 -7.26 20.57
C VAL A 144 -32.12 -7.61 19.81
N GLN A 145 -32.00 -8.20 18.61
CA GLN A 145 -33.14 -8.65 17.81
C GLN A 145 -33.99 -9.68 18.55
N GLU A 146 -33.38 -10.72 19.11
CA GLU A 146 -34.06 -11.74 19.93
C GLU A 146 -34.82 -11.11 21.11
N ARG A 147 -34.20 -10.15 21.81
CA ARG A 147 -34.86 -9.43 22.92
C ARG A 147 -36.00 -8.55 22.43
N THR A 148 -35.84 -7.84 21.31
CA THR A 148 -36.92 -7.04 20.73
C THR A 148 -38.09 -7.90 20.25
N ALA A 149 -37.81 -9.10 19.73
CA ALA A 149 -38.83 -10.07 19.35
C ALA A 149 -39.56 -10.63 20.57
N ALA A 150 -38.83 -10.99 21.63
CA ALA A 150 -39.42 -11.45 22.89
C ALA A 150 -40.27 -10.37 23.59
N LEU A 151 -39.90 -9.09 23.47
CA LEU A 151 -40.68 -7.96 23.97
C LEU A 151 -41.85 -7.56 23.06
N GLY A 152 -42.05 -8.24 21.92
CA GLY A 152 -43.08 -7.89 20.94
C GLY A 152 -42.88 -6.53 20.28
N LEU A 153 -41.68 -5.94 20.40
CA LEU A 153 -41.31 -4.65 19.81
C LEU A 153 -40.98 -4.77 18.32
N THR A 154 -40.80 -5.99 17.81
CA THR A 154 -40.75 -6.26 16.37
C THR A 154 -42.16 -6.18 15.80
N ARG A 155 -42.53 -5.01 15.27
CA ARG A 155 -43.79 -4.83 14.53
C ARG A 155 -43.77 -5.71 13.29
N ALA A 156 -44.66 -6.70 13.21
CA ALA A 156 -44.90 -7.43 11.97
C ALA A 156 -45.40 -6.43 10.91
N PRO A 157 -45.04 -6.56 9.62
CA PRO A 157 -45.59 -5.71 8.58
C PRO A 157 -47.11 -5.90 8.50
N GLU A 158 -47.86 -4.93 9.02
CA GLU A 158 -49.33 -5.03 9.17
C GLU A 158 -50.01 -4.76 7.83
N THR A 159 -49.43 -3.87 7.03
CA THR A 159 -49.97 -3.52 5.72
C THR A 159 -49.46 -4.44 4.62
N ALA A 160 -50.27 -4.60 3.56
CA ALA A 160 -49.85 -5.36 2.37
C ALA A 160 -48.60 -4.74 1.72
N LEU A 161 -48.44 -3.41 1.79
CA LEU A 161 -47.28 -2.69 1.28
C LEU A 161 -46.02 -3.00 2.07
N GLU A 162 -46.08 -2.97 3.40
CA GLU A 162 -44.94 -3.34 4.27
C GLU A 162 -44.58 -4.82 4.09
N ARG A 163 -45.55 -5.72 3.87
CA ARG A 163 -45.28 -7.13 3.56
C ARG A 163 -44.55 -7.28 2.23
N LEU A 164 -44.92 -6.49 1.24
CA LEU A 164 -44.29 -6.48 -0.08
C LEU A 164 -42.89 -5.85 -0.03
N GLN A 165 -42.71 -4.79 0.76
CA GLN A 165 -41.41 -4.15 1.00
C GLN A 165 -40.48 -5.03 1.82
N ALA A 166 -40.97 -5.71 2.87
CA ALA A 166 -40.21 -6.69 3.64
C ALA A 166 -39.86 -7.92 2.80
N ALA A 167 -40.77 -8.41 1.94
CA ALA A 167 -40.48 -9.47 0.98
C ALA A 167 -39.52 -9.04 -0.13
N ARG A 168 -39.48 -7.73 -0.45
CA ARG A 168 -38.53 -7.14 -1.41
C ARG A 168 -37.18 -6.89 -0.77
N ALA A 169 -37.12 -6.55 0.52
CA ALA A 169 -35.89 -6.45 1.31
C ALA A 169 -35.29 -7.84 1.60
N SER A 170 -36.13 -8.84 1.87
CA SER A 170 -35.67 -10.23 2.02
C SER A 170 -35.28 -10.88 0.68
N ARG A 171 -35.88 -10.45 -0.44
CA ARG A 171 -35.37 -10.73 -1.80
C ARG A 171 -34.25 -9.79 -2.24
N GLY A 172 -33.98 -8.74 -1.47
CA GLY A 172 -33.11 -7.63 -1.79
C GLY A 172 -31.70 -7.82 -1.24
N ALA A 173 -31.14 -9.00 -1.45
CA ALA A 173 -29.71 -9.27 -1.27
C ALA A 173 -29.17 -10.21 -2.36
N VAL A 174 -29.89 -10.36 -3.48
CA VAL A 174 -29.27 -10.81 -4.72
C VAL A 174 -28.84 -9.54 -5.45
N ASP A 175 -27.52 -9.35 -5.46
CA ASP A 175 -26.73 -8.23 -5.98
C ASP A 175 -26.91 -8.02 -7.50
N THR A 176 -28.16 -7.91 -7.94
CA THR A 176 -28.55 -7.77 -9.33
C THR A 176 -28.85 -6.31 -9.63
N PRO A 177 -28.02 -5.63 -10.42
CA PRO A 177 -28.22 -4.23 -10.76
C PRO A 177 -29.58 -4.02 -11.45
N GLN A 178 -30.47 -3.22 -10.85
CA GLN A 178 -31.86 -3.08 -11.29
C GLN A 178 -32.03 -1.98 -12.34
N THR A 179 -31.18 -0.95 -12.31
CA THR A 179 -31.19 0.14 -13.28
C THR A 179 -30.18 -0.07 -14.42
N ALA A 180 -30.39 0.62 -15.56
CA ALA A 180 -29.45 0.56 -16.68
C ALA A 180 -28.06 1.14 -16.31
N LEU A 181 -28.03 2.13 -15.43
CA LEU A 181 -26.81 2.72 -14.88
C LEU A 181 -26.08 1.74 -13.98
N GLU A 182 -26.77 1.11 -13.03
CA GLU A 182 -26.18 0.07 -12.17
C GLU A 182 -25.71 -1.12 -12.99
N ARG A 183 -26.43 -1.50 -14.07
CA ARG A 183 -26.00 -2.58 -14.98
C ARG A 183 -24.73 -2.20 -15.72
N LEU A 184 -24.60 -0.95 -16.14
CA LEU A 184 -23.38 -0.43 -16.76
C LEU A 184 -22.23 -0.32 -15.75
N GLN A 185 -22.50 0.10 -14.52
CA GLN A 185 -21.52 0.20 -13.43
C GLN A 185 -21.05 -1.18 -12.97
N ALA A 186 -21.97 -2.13 -12.76
CA ALA A 186 -21.66 -3.52 -12.42
C ALA A 186 -20.98 -4.24 -13.58
N ALA A 187 -21.39 -4.01 -14.83
CA ALA A 187 -20.67 -4.53 -15.99
C ALA A 187 -19.31 -3.85 -16.19
N ARG A 188 -19.10 -2.62 -15.74
CA ARG A 188 -17.79 -1.95 -15.71
C ARG A 188 -16.91 -2.51 -14.59
N ALA A 189 -17.47 -2.76 -13.42
CA ALA A 189 -16.80 -3.40 -12.29
C ALA A 189 -16.43 -4.85 -12.61
N GLY A 190 -17.33 -5.62 -13.23
CA GLY A 190 -17.10 -7.00 -13.66
C GLY A 190 -16.25 -7.15 -14.94
N ARG A 191 -16.02 -6.07 -15.70
CA ARG A 191 -15.08 -6.03 -16.83
C ARG A 191 -13.71 -5.43 -16.46
N GLY A 192 -13.52 -4.99 -15.21
CA GLY A 192 -12.20 -4.70 -14.71
C GLY A 192 -11.47 -6.02 -14.62
N GLU A 193 -10.58 -6.29 -15.58
CA GLU A 193 -9.60 -7.37 -15.43
C GLU A 193 -9.02 -7.24 -14.02
N ASP A 194 -9.07 -8.31 -13.23
CA ASP A 194 -8.31 -8.40 -11.99
C ASP A 194 -6.83 -8.29 -12.38
N ARG A 195 -6.34 -7.05 -12.38
CA ARG A 195 -4.97 -6.71 -12.75
C ARG A 195 -3.99 -7.11 -11.67
N GLY A 196 -4.42 -7.70 -10.56
CA GLY A 196 -3.52 -8.26 -9.55
C GLY A 196 -2.50 -9.21 -10.18
N ALA A 197 -2.98 -10.15 -11.00
CA ALA A 197 -2.10 -11.08 -11.72
C ALA A 197 -1.18 -10.38 -12.75
N GLU A 198 -1.62 -9.27 -13.34
CA GLU A 198 -0.80 -8.46 -14.25
C GLU A 198 0.28 -7.68 -13.50
N VAL A 199 -0.07 -7.10 -12.35
CA VAL A 199 0.85 -6.40 -11.45
C VAL A 199 1.92 -7.36 -10.96
N GLU A 200 1.56 -8.57 -10.53
CA GLU A 200 2.51 -9.60 -10.13
C GLU A 200 3.50 -9.94 -11.26
N ARG A 201 3.00 -10.20 -12.47
CA ARG A 201 3.86 -10.44 -13.65
C ARG A 201 4.78 -9.26 -13.96
N ASN A 202 4.28 -8.03 -13.81
CA ASN A 202 5.06 -6.82 -14.04
C ASN A 202 6.16 -6.66 -12.99
N VAL A 203 5.87 -6.96 -11.71
CA VAL A 203 6.84 -6.94 -10.61
C VAL A 203 7.94 -7.99 -10.85
N GLU A 204 7.57 -9.21 -11.22
CA GLU A 204 8.54 -10.28 -11.55
C GLU A 204 9.43 -9.88 -12.74
N SER A 205 8.82 -9.40 -13.82
CA SER A 205 9.53 -8.95 -15.02
C SER A 205 10.50 -7.80 -14.72
N ALA A 206 10.09 -6.81 -13.93
CA ALA A 206 10.94 -5.72 -13.48
C ALA A 206 12.10 -6.21 -12.59
N GLY A 207 11.82 -7.16 -11.69
CA GLY A 207 12.83 -7.80 -10.85
C GLY A 207 13.90 -8.53 -11.67
N HIS A 208 13.49 -9.26 -12.71
CA HIS A 208 14.41 -9.90 -13.64
C HIS A 208 15.26 -8.89 -14.41
N ALA A 209 14.65 -7.82 -14.94
CA ALA A 209 15.38 -6.77 -15.66
C ALA A 209 16.44 -6.08 -14.78
N LEU A 210 16.09 -5.74 -13.53
CA LEU A 210 17.04 -5.16 -12.58
C LEU A 210 18.19 -6.13 -12.24
N SER A 211 17.88 -7.42 -12.12
CA SER A 211 18.90 -8.44 -11.86
C SER A 211 19.87 -8.62 -13.02
N GLN A 212 19.38 -8.49 -14.27
CA GLN A 212 20.23 -8.47 -15.46
C GLN A 212 21.14 -7.24 -15.47
N GLN A 213 20.58 -6.06 -15.19
CA GLN A 213 21.35 -4.81 -15.11
C GLN A 213 22.45 -4.88 -14.02
N ASP A 214 22.16 -5.47 -12.87
CA ASP A 214 23.15 -5.65 -11.79
C ASP A 214 24.32 -6.54 -12.26
N ARG A 215 24.05 -7.65 -12.97
CA ARG A 215 25.09 -8.53 -13.53
C ARG A 215 25.94 -7.83 -14.59
N GLU A 216 25.32 -7.03 -15.45
CA GLU A 216 26.04 -6.25 -16.46
C GLU A 216 26.97 -5.23 -15.82
N ARG A 217 26.50 -4.51 -14.79
CA ARG A 217 27.33 -3.57 -14.02
C ARG A 217 28.54 -4.25 -13.39
N GLU A 218 28.37 -5.45 -12.86
CA GLU A 218 29.51 -6.21 -12.31
C GLU A 218 30.53 -6.59 -13.36
N ARG A 219 30.09 -7.06 -14.53
CA ARG A 219 31.00 -7.39 -15.64
C ARG A 219 31.83 -6.16 -16.05
N VAL A 220 31.18 -4.99 -16.13
CA VAL A 220 31.87 -3.73 -16.44
C VAL A 220 32.89 -3.38 -15.36
N LEU A 221 32.52 -3.49 -14.08
CA LEU A 221 33.43 -3.22 -12.96
C LEU A 221 34.60 -4.22 -12.90
N GLU A 222 34.37 -5.48 -13.23
CA GLU A 222 35.41 -6.51 -13.29
C GLU A 222 36.39 -6.24 -14.43
N GLN A 223 35.88 -5.89 -15.61
CA GLN A 223 36.71 -5.46 -16.74
C GLN A 223 37.56 -4.24 -16.38
N GLU A 224 36.96 -3.24 -15.73
CA GLU A 224 37.67 -2.05 -15.27
C GLU A 224 38.79 -2.41 -14.28
N ARG A 225 38.53 -3.28 -13.29
CA ARG A 225 39.54 -3.78 -12.35
C ARG A 225 40.67 -4.54 -13.04
N VAL A 226 40.37 -5.33 -14.07
CA VAL A 226 41.40 -6.04 -14.86
C VAL A 226 42.27 -5.03 -15.61
N LEU A 227 41.66 -4.03 -16.27
CA LEU A 227 42.38 -2.96 -16.95
C LEU A 227 43.24 -2.13 -15.98
N GLU A 228 42.73 -1.82 -14.79
CA GLU A 228 43.51 -1.15 -13.75
C GLU A 228 44.70 -1.97 -13.29
N ARG A 229 44.53 -3.29 -13.07
CA ARG A 229 45.64 -4.18 -12.74
C ARG A 229 46.69 -4.25 -13.85
N GLN A 230 46.27 -4.28 -15.11
CA GLN A 230 47.17 -4.23 -16.26
C GLN A 230 47.95 -2.91 -16.30
N ARG A 231 47.26 -1.77 -16.15
CA ARG A 231 47.90 -0.44 -16.07
C ARG A 231 48.87 -0.32 -14.89
N ALA A 232 48.58 -0.97 -13.76
CA ALA A 232 49.46 -0.99 -12.60
C ALA A 232 50.72 -1.84 -12.86
N ALA A 233 50.57 -3.02 -13.44
CA ALA A 233 51.68 -3.89 -13.81
C ALA A 233 52.61 -3.24 -14.86
N GLU A 234 52.05 -2.48 -15.80
CA GLU A 234 52.83 -1.70 -16.78
C GLU A 234 53.62 -0.55 -16.13
N ARG A 235 53.12 0.01 -15.02
CA ARG A 235 53.82 1.06 -14.25
C ARG A 235 54.96 0.51 -13.39
N GLU A 236 54.85 -0.73 -12.90
CA GLU A 236 55.85 -1.41 -12.07
C GLU A 236 56.85 -2.25 -12.91
N GLY A 237 57.25 -1.76 -14.10
CA GLY A 237 58.12 -2.48 -15.06
C GLY A 237 59.32 -3.22 -14.44
N PRO A 238 59.84 -4.27 -15.10
CA PRO A 238 60.61 -5.34 -14.49
C PRO A 238 61.80 -4.81 -13.67
N SER A 239 61.82 -5.17 -12.37
CA SER A 239 62.97 -4.96 -11.50
C SER A 239 64.19 -5.64 -12.12
N HIS A 240 65.07 -4.84 -12.73
CA HIS A 240 66.40 -5.29 -13.11
C HIS A 240 67.23 -5.48 -11.83
N GLU A 241 67.17 -6.66 -11.25
CA GLU A 241 68.18 -7.12 -10.28
C GLU A 241 69.52 -7.27 -11.02
N ARG A 242 70.54 -6.54 -10.54
CA ARG A 242 71.94 -6.66 -10.95
C ARG A 242 72.70 -7.57 -10.02
#